data_AF-A0AA87Y0K9-F1
#
_entry.id   AF-A0AA87Y0K9-F1
#
_cell.length_a   1.000
_cell.length_b   1.000
_cell.length_c   1.000
_cell.angle_alpha   90.00
_cell.angle_beta   90.00
_cell.angle_gamma   90.00
#
_symmetry.space_group_name_H-M   'P 1'
#
loop_
_entity.id
_entity.type
_entity.pdbx_description
1 polymer ?
#
loop_
_entity_poly.entity_id
_entity_poly.type
_entity_poly.pdbx_seq_one_letter_code
_entity_poly.pdbx_strand_id
1 'polypeptide(L)'
;MAMLGPERAAFTLLDIHEASIGHVRALVGDLGLSACVADYVQADATRYRIDPARPPHVIVTETMNAALRTEPQVAIARHLVKQAPGALLVPERVTVRACLLDPAAELTPPVWPGQPVPPLRRDRIELGTVFELSRATIVAWHGIDGATLPAAAITVPPALAPRYAARLMTRIDAFGPHRLDGYESSLNLPQRLPGRPVLGGGERLVFDYRLGSEPGLACRVARPSA
;
A
#
# COMPACT_ATOMS: atom_id res chain seq x y z
N MET A 1 5.81 -30.46 8.25
CA MET A 1 4.49 -30.88 7.71
C MET A 1 3.73 -29.62 7.33
N ALA A 2 3.06 -29.59 6.18
CA ALA A 2 2.26 -28.43 5.75
C ALA A 2 1.10 -28.18 6.73
N MET A 3 0.83 -26.92 7.07
CA MET A 3 -0.30 -26.55 7.93
C MET A 3 -1.66 -26.77 7.23
N LEU A 4 -1.68 -26.64 5.90
CA LEU A 4 -2.80 -26.93 5.02
C LEU A 4 -2.34 -27.98 4.01
N GLY A 5 -3.01 -29.14 3.97
CA GLY A 5 -2.77 -30.16 2.96
C GLY A 5 -3.38 -29.77 1.61
N PRO A 6 -3.03 -30.49 0.53
CA PRO A 6 -3.51 -30.23 -0.83
C PRO A 6 -5.04 -30.36 -0.98
N GLU A 7 -5.68 -31.11 -0.10
CA GLU A 7 -7.13 -31.24 0.00
C GLU A 7 -7.82 -30.00 0.60
N ARG A 8 -7.06 -29.13 1.28
CA ARG A 8 -7.57 -27.92 1.95
C ARG A 8 -7.21 -26.64 1.22
N ALA A 9 -6.03 -26.58 0.60
CA ALA A 9 -5.58 -25.40 -0.12
C ALA A 9 -4.72 -25.79 -1.33
N ALA A 10 -5.01 -25.13 -2.45
CA ALA A 10 -4.22 -25.20 -3.67
C ALA A 10 -3.78 -23.79 -4.07
N PHE A 11 -2.54 -23.67 -4.55
CA PHE A 11 -1.92 -22.39 -4.86
C PHE A 11 -1.59 -22.29 -6.36
N THR A 12 -1.90 -21.15 -6.95
CA THR A 12 -1.33 -20.73 -8.24
C THR A 12 -0.30 -19.65 -7.93
N LEU A 13 0.96 -19.92 -8.24
CA LEU A 13 2.07 -18.99 -7.99
C LEU A 13 2.36 -18.21 -9.26
N LEU A 14 2.27 -16.89 -9.20
CA LEU A 14 2.39 -16.02 -10.37
C LEU A 14 3.49 -14.99 -10.14
N ASP A 15 4.38 -14.87 -11.12
CA ASP A 15 5.42 -13.83 -11.16
C ASP A 15 5.67 -13.43 -12.63
N ILE A 16 6.12 -12.20 -12.87
CA ILE A 16 6.46 -11.74 -14.22
C ILE A 16 7.82 -12.30 -14.69
N HIS A 17 8.70 -12.65 -13.76
CA HIS A 17 10.06 -13.11 -14.02
C HIS A 17 10.15 -14.64 -13.98
N GLU A 18 10.60 -15.24 -15.08
CA GLU A 18 10.83 -16.68 -15.17
C GLU A 18 11.82 -17.19 -14.11
N ALA A 19 12.86 -16.41 -13.80
CA ALA A 19 13.82 -16.75 -12.75
C ALA A 19 13.16 -16.89 -11.37
N SER A 20 12.24 -15.99 -11.00
CA SER A 20 11.47 -16.08 -9.75
C SER A 20 10.63 -17.36 -9.71
N ILE A 21 10.00 -17.71 -10.84
CA ILE A 21 9.25 -18.97 -10.98
C ILE A 21 10.16 -20.19 -10.80
N GLY A 22 11.36 -20.16 -11.38
CA GLY A 22 12.36 -21.21 -11.17
C GLY A 22 12.75 -21.38 -9.70
N HIS A 23 13.05 -20.27 -9.02
CA HIS A 23 13.42 -20.28 -7.60
C HIS A 23 12.29 -20.79 -6.70
N VAL A 24 11.06 -20.30 -6.88
CA VAL A 24 9.94 -20.73 -6.04
C VAL A 24 9.57 -22.19 -6.27
N ARG A 25 9.71 -22.69 -7.52
CA ARG A 25 9.52 -24.11 -7.82
C ARG A 25 10.53 -25.00 -7.11
N ALA A 26 11.81 -24.62 -7.11
CA ALA A 26 12.85 -25.33 -6.37
C ALA A 26 12.57 -25.32 -4.86
N LEU A 27 12.29 -24.15 -4.29
CA LEU A 27 11.97 -23.99 -2.87
C LEU A 27 10.76 -24.83 -2.44
N VAL A 28 9.69 -24.83 -3.22
CA VAL A 28 8.49 -25.65 -2.95
C VAL A 28 8.83 -27.14 -2.98
N GLY A 29 9.67 -27.57 -3.93
CA GLY A 29 10.16 -28.94 -4.02
C GLY A 29 10.96 -29.36 -2.80
N ASP A 30 11.94 -28.54 -2.40
CA ASP A 30 12.82 -28.79 -1.25
C ASP A 30 12.03 -28.84 0.07
N LEU A 31 10.96 -28.04 0.18
CA LEU A 31 10.06 -28.05 1.34
C LEU A 31 9.02 -29.19 1.29
N GLY A 32 8.98 -29.98 0.22
CA GLY A 32 8.02 -31.07 0.04
C GLY A 32 6.56 -30.60 -0.11
N LEU A 33 6.36 -29.39 -0.64
CA LEU A 33 5.04 -28.74 -0.75
C LEU A 33 4.43 -28.82 -2.15
N SER A 34 5.07 -29.50 -3.10
CA SER A 34 4.66 -29.56 -4.51
C SER A 34 3.22 -29.98 -4.73
N ALA A 35 2.67 -30.87 -3.89
CA ALA A 35 1.27 -31.30 -3.99
C ALA A 35 0.26 -30.17 -3.74
N CYS A 36 0.65 -29.11 -3.03
CA CYS A 36 -0.21 -27.96 -2.75
C CYS A 36 -0.21 -26.93 -3.88
N VAL A 37 0.73 -26.99 -4.84
CA VAL A 37 0.80 -26.01 -5.93
C VAL A 37 0.10 -26.56 -7.16
N ALA A 38 -1.01 -25.93 -7.54
CA ALA A 38 -1.78 -26.27 -8.72
C ALA A 38 -1.09 -25.81 -10.01
N ASP A 39 -0.44 -24.64 -9.98
CA ASP A 39 0.22 -24.09 -11.16
C ASP A 39 1.31 -23.06 -10.82
N TYR A 40 2.25 -22.89 -11.75
CA TYR A 40 3.28 -21.86 -11.73
C TYR A 40 3.18 -21.06 -13.03
N VAL A 41 2.84 -19.78 -12.91
CA VAL A 41 2.49 -18.93 -14.05
C VAL A 41 3.50 -17.80 -14.18
N GLN A 42 4.25 -17.79 -15.27
CA GLN A 42 5.00 -16.60 -15.67
C GLN A 42 4.05 -15.63 -16.40
N ALA A 43 3.64 -14.55 -15.75
CA ALA A 43 2.76 -13.57 -16.36
C ALA A 43 2.85 -12.19 -15.69
N ASP A 44 2.51 -11.15 -16.46
CA ASP A 44 2.17 -9.85 -15.91
C ASP A 44 0.79 -9.93 -15.20
N ALA A 45 0.79 -9.81 -13.88
CA ALA A 45 -0.40 -9.87 -13.05
C ALA A 45 -1.45 -8.79 -13.40
N THR A 46 -1.05 -7.68 -14.02
CA THR A 46 -1.98 -6.63 -14.50
C THR A 46 -2.76 -7.05 -15.74
N ARG A 47 -2.34 -8.13 -16.40
CA ARG A 47 -2.94 -8.68 -17.63
C ARG A 47 -3.41 -10.12 -17.48
N TYR A 48 -3.02 -10.79 -16.41
CA TYR A 48 -3.34 -12.19 -16.15
C TYR A 48 -4.85 -12.46 -16.18
N ARG A 49 -5.25 -13.53 -16.84
CA ARG A 49 -6.64 -13.95 -16.95
C ARG A 49 -6.89 -15.13 -16.04
N ILE A 50 -7.80 -14.94 -15.08
CA ILE A 50 -8.22 -16.00 -14.19
C ILE A 50 -9.06 -17.00 -14.99
N ASP A 51 -8.80 -18.29 -14.82
CA ASP A 51 -9.64 -19.35 -15.35
C ASP A 51 -11.04 -19.26 -14.69
N PRO A 52 -12.11 -18.93 -15.45
CA PRO A 52 -13.44 -18.75 -14.87
C PRO A 52 -14.02 -20.07 -14.34
N ALA A 53 -13.51 -21.23 -14.76
CA ALA A 53 -13.92 -22.52 -14.21
C ALA A 53 -13.33 -22.77 -12.81
N ARG A 54 -12.27 -22.03 -12.42
CA ARG A 54 -11.54 -22.21 -11.16
C ARG A 54 -11.12 -20.85 -10.58
N PRO A 55 -12.08 -19.98 -10.22
CA PRO A 55 -11.76 -18.69 -9.61
C PRO A 55 -11.09 -18.90 -8.24
N PRO A 56 -10.10 -18.07 -7.88
CA PRO A 56 -9.46 -18.16 -6.57
C PRO A 56 -10.42 -17.70 -5.47
N HIS A 57 -10.33 -18.35 -4.31
CA HIS A 57 -11.02 -17.92 -3.10
C HIS A 57 -10.27 -16.79 -2.37
N VAL A 58 -8.95 -16.69 -2.57
CA VAL A 58 -8.08 -15.69 -1.96
C VAL A 58 -7.08 -15.22 -3.00
N ILE A 59 -6.90 -13.89 -3.10
CA ILE A 59 -5.86 -13.24 -3.88
C ILE A 59 -4.90 -12.61 -2.87
N VAL A 60 -3.64 -13.06 -2.91
CA VAL A 60 -2.56 -12.50 -2.11
C VAL A 60 -1.62 -11.77 -3.05
N THR A 61 -1.37 -10.49 -2.80
CA THR A 61 -0.38 -9.72 -3.57
C THR A 61 0.41 -8.78 -2.66
N GLU A 62 1.72 -8.89 -2.77
CA GLU A 62 2.69 -7.94 -2.22
C GLU A 62 3.49 -7.48 -3.44
N THR A 63 3.03 -6.38 -4.04
CA THR A 63 3.62 -5.75 -5.24
C THR A 63 3.54 -4.24 -5.08
N MET A 64 3.84 -3.79 -3.87
CA MET A 64 3.73 -2.41 -3.45
C MET A 64 5.01 -1.90 -2.83
N ASN A 65 5.13 -0.58 -2.89
CA ASN A 65 6.05 0.15 -2.05
C ASN A 65 5.29 1.07 -1.09
N ALA A 66 6.02 1.72 -0.18
CA ALA A 66 5.44 2.70 0.73
C ALA A 66 4.67 3.80 -0.04
N ALA A 67 3.52 4.19 0.50
CA ALA A 67 2.56 5.12 -0.12
C ALA A 67 2.00 4.64 -1.49
N LEU A 68 2.03 3.32 -1.77
CA LEU A 68 1.57 2.72 -3.03
C LEU A 68 2.23 3.34 -4.27
N ARG A 69 3.51 3.72 -4.16
CA ARG A 69 4.28 4.31 -5.26
C ARG A 69 4.96 3.23 -6.10
N THR A 70 5.20 3.54 -7.37
CA THR A 70 6.09 2.83 -8.32
C THR A 70 5.65 1.42 -8.71
N GLU A 71 5.15 0.62 -7.77
CA GLU A 71 4.79 -0.77 -8.01
C GLU A 71 3.28 -0.94 -8.26
N PRO A 72 2.87 -1.93 -9.07
CA PRO A 72 1.55 -1.98 -9.69
C PRO A 72 0.44 -2.61 -8.83
N GLN A 73 0.57 -2.73 -7.49
CA GLN A 73 -0.44 -3.37 -6.64
C GLN A 73 -1.87 -2.86 -6.83
N VAL A 74 -2.07 -1.55 -7.03
CA VAL A 74 -3.40 -0.98 -7.28
C VAL A 74 -3.99 -1.53 -8.59
N ALA A 75 -3.19 -1.60 -9.66
CA ALA A 75 -3.61 -2.12 -10.95
C ALA A 75 -3.88 -3.63 -10.89
N ILE A 76 -2.98 -4.39 -10.25
CA ILE A 76 -3.11 -5.84 -10.04
C ILE A 76 -4.38 -6.16 -9.26
N ALA A 77 -4.56 -5.56 -8.08
CA ALA A 77 -5.73 -5.81 -7.24
C ALA A 77 -7.02 -5.47 -7.98
N ARG A 78 -7.07 -4.31 -8.66
CA ARG A 78 -8.24 -3.89 -9.44
C ARG A 78 -8.55 -4.85 -10.60
N HIS A 79 -7.54 -5.35 -11.29
CA HIS A 79 -7.68 -6.28 -12.41
C HIS A 79 -8.15 -7.68 -11.97
N LEU A 80 -7.56 -8.21 -10.90
CA LEU A 80 -7.88 -9.56 -10.41
C LEU A 80 -9.19 -9.60 -9.64
N VAL A 81 -9.48 -8.60 -8.80
CA VAL A 81 -10.75 -8.53 -8.05
C VAL A 81 -11.96 -8.39 -8.97
N LYS A 82 -11.83 -7.70 -10.10
CA LYS A 82 -12.89 -7.64 -11.13
C LYS A 82 -13.21 -9.02 -11.71
N GLN A 83 -12.22 -9.89 -11.88
CA GLN A 83 -12.39 -11.24 -12.41
C GLN A 83 -12.86 -12.24 -11.36
N ALA A 84 -12.50 -12.03 -10.09
CA ALA A 84 -12.91 -12.85 -8.95
C ALA A 84 -13.53 -11.99 -7.83
N PRO A 85 -14.76 -11.47 -8.04
CA PRO A 85 -15.41 -10.58 -7.08
C PRO A 85 -15.77 -11.25 -5.74
N GLY A 86 -15.75 -12.58 -5.67
CA GLY A 86 -15.93 -13.35 -4.43
C GLY A 86 -14.65 -13.65 -3.65
N ALA A 87 -13.47 -13.41 -4.24
CA ALA A 87 -12.20 -13.72 -3.57
C ALA A 87 -11.99 -12.83 -2.33
N LEU A 88 -11.25 -13.27 -1.32
CA LEU A 88 -10.65 -12.36 -0.34
C LEU A 88 -9.42 -11.69 -0.95
N LEU A 89 -9.12 -10.45 -0.55
CA LEU A 89 -7.88 -9.77 -0.94
C LEU A 89 -6.98 -9.67 0.28
N VAL A 90 -5.71 -10.02 0.13
CA VAL A 90 -4.68 -9.87 1.17
C VAL A 90 -3.52 -9.07 0.56
N PRO A 91 -3.16 -7.90 1.13
CA PRO A 91 -3.81 -7.24 2.27
C PRO A 91 -5.25 -6.81 1.98
N GLU A 92 -6.12 -6.84 3.00
CA GLU A 92 -7.53 -6.45 2.86
C GLU A 92 -7.71 -4.94 2.66
N ARG A 93 -6.78 -4.15 3.23
CA ARG A 93 -6.74 -2.70 3.06
C ARG A 93 -5.32 -2.17 3.14
N VAL A 94 -4.97 -1.28 2.21
CA VAL A 94 -3.80 -0.40 2.32
C VAL A 94 -4.29 1.04 2.36
N THR A 95 -3.96 1.75 3.44
CA THR A 95 -4.35 3.15 3.63
C THR A 95 -3.12 4.05 3.56
N VAL A 96 -3.18 5.09 2.73
CA VAL A 96 -2.19 6.17 2.70
C VAL A 96 -2.79 7.40 3.36
N ARG A 97 -2.18 7.85 4.45
CA ARG A 97 -2.60 9.01 5.24
C ARG A 97 -1.58 10.12 5.10
N ALA A 98 -1.99 11.37 5.12
CA ALA A 98 -1.06 12.48 5.25
C ALA A 98 -0.98 12.95 6.70
N CYS A 99 0.23 13.30 7.12
CA CYS A 99 0.48 13.98 8.38
C CYS A 99 1.54 15.06 8.21
N LEU A 100 1.58 15.98 9.16
CA LEU A 100 2.70 16.84 9.42
C LEU A 100 3.46 16.23 10.59
N LEU A 101 4.77 16.01 10.48
CA LEU A 101 5.59 15.48 11.56
C LEU A 101 6.82 16.33 11.79
N ASP A 102 7.29 16.43 13.03
CA ASP A 102 8.59 17.01 13.35
C ASP A 102 9.68 15.95 13.16
N PRO A 103 10.56 16.06 12.14
CA PRO A 103 11.61 15.07 11.92
C PRO A 103 12.56 14.89 13.11
N ALA A 104 12.77 15.93 13.92
CA ALA A 104 13.66 15.88 15.07
C ALA A 104 13.07 15.04 16.22
N ALA A 105 11.74 14.99 16.34
CA ALA A 105 11.04 14.23 17.38
C ALA A 105 10.57 12.83 16.90
N GLU A 106 10.87 12.45 15.66
CA GLU A 106 10.24 11.31 15.01
C GLU A 106 10.89 9.96 15.38
N LEU A 107 12.22 9.95 15.51
CA LEU A 107 13.03 8.74 15.80
C LEU A 107 13.83 8.83 17.10
N THR A 108 14.03 10.04 17.63
CA THR A 108 14.92 10.27 18.77
C THR A 108 14.11 10.82 19.93
N PRO A 109 14.14 10.18 21.12
CA PRO A 109 13.57 10.78 22.32
C PRO A 109 14.41 12.00 22.73
N PRO A 110 13.82 13.05 23.32
CA PRO A 110 14.59 14.15 23.87
C PRO A 110 15.48 13.63 25.01
N VAL A 111 16.77 13.97 24.99
CA VAL A 111 17.76 13.54 25.99
C VAL A 111 18.25 14.75 26.77
N TRP A 112 18.21 14.66 28.10
CA TRP A 112 18.76 15.67 29.01
C TRP A 112 19.83 15.05 29.91
N PRO A 113 20.97 15.73 30.16
CA PRO A 113 22.02 15.22 31.05
C PRO A 113 21.49 14.92 32.45
N GLY A 114 21.80 13.73 32.97
CA GLY A 114 21.42 13.30 34.32
C GLY A 114 19.96 12.88 34.49
N GLN A 115 19.16 12.80 33.41
CA GLN A 115 17.79 12.31 33.47
C GLN A 115 17.61 10.97 32.72
N PRO A 116 16.66 10.12 33.16
CA PRO A 116 16.28 8.93 32.41
C PRO A 116 15.78 9.32 31.01
N VAL A 117 16.11 8.50 30.00
CA VAL A 117 15.61 8.71 28.63
C VAL A 117 14.09 8.48 28.63
N PRO A 118 13.27 9.50 28.28
CA PRO A 118 11.83 9.34 28.22
C PRO A 118 11.41 8.45 27.04
N PRO A 119 10.18 7.87 27.06
CA PRO A 119 9.65 7.17 25.89
C PRO A 119 9.56 8.12 24.69
N LEU A 120 9.80 7.58 23.50
CA LEU A 120 9.68 8.32 22.25
C LEU A 120 8.27 8.93 22.12
N ARG A 121 8.20 10.27 21.99
CA ARG A 121 6.97 11.01 21.73
C ARG A 121 7.05 11.65 20.36
N ARG A 122 6.34 11.08 19.40
CA ARG A 122 6.22 11.61 18.04
C ARG A 122 5.32 12.83 18.05
N ASP A 123 5.85 13.97 17.64
CA ASP A 123 5.08 15.20 17.42
C ASP A 123 4.52 15.20 15.99
N ARG A 124 3.21 14.93 15.87
CA ARG A 124 2.50 14.82 14.60
C ARG A 124 1.16 15.52 14.63
N ILE A 125 0.80 16.13 13.51
CA ILE A 125 -0.55 16.60 13.21
C ILE A 125 -1.10 15.74 12.07
N GLU A 126 -2.12 14.93 12.38
CA GLU A 126 -2.78 14.08 11.41
C GLU A 126 -3.67 14.92 10.49
N LEU A 127 -3.48 14.84 9.17
CA LEU A 127 -4.28 15.58 8.19
C LEU A 127 -5.43 14.74 7.62
N GLY A 128 -5.32 13.41 7.67
CA GLY A 128 -6.37 12.47 7.27
C GLY A 128 -5.92 11.46 6.21
N THR A 129 -6.86 10.62 5.78
CA THR A 129 -6.64 9.62 4.73
C THR A 129 -6.65 10.31 3.36
N VAL A 130 -5.62 10.04 2.56
CA VAL A 130 -5.45 10.55 1.20
C VAL A 130 -5.94 9.52 0.17
N PHE A 131 -5.62 8.25 0.37
CA PHE A 131 -5.97 7.19 -0.58
C PHE A 131 -6.12 5.86 0.15
N GLU A 132 -7.01 5.00 -0.37
CA GLU A 132 -7.23 3.67 0.16
C GLU A 132 -7.37 2.66 -0.99
N LEU A 133 -6.60 1.58 -0.91
CA LEU A 133 -6.80 0.37 -1.71
C LEU A 133 -7.49 -0.67 -0.84
N SER A 134 -8.74 -0.98 -1.18
CA SER A 134 -9.53 -2.05 -0.58
C SER A 134 -10.52 -2.58 -1.60
N ARG A 135 -11.20 -3.70 -1.29
CA ARG A 135 -12.30 -4.19 -2.14
C ARG A 135 -13.38 -3.11 -2.36
N ALA A 136 -13.73 -2.39 -1.30
CA ALA A 136 -14.75 -1.34 -1.37
C ALA A 136 -14.35 -0.22 -2.33
N THR A 137 -13.09 0.26 -2.28
CA THR A 137 -12.62 1.30 -3.21
C THR A 137 -12.48 0.77 -4.63
N ILE A 138 -12.02 -0.47 -4.83
CA ILE A 138 -11.97 -1.13 -6.15
C ILE A 138 -13.36 -1.19 -6.80
N VAL A 139 -14.39 -1.56 -6.04
CA VAL A 139 -15.78 -1.58 -6.50
C VAL A 139 -16.27 -0.17 -6.82
N ALA A 140 -15.95 0.82 -5.98
CA ALA A 140 -16.30 2.22 -6.23
C ALA A 140 -15.63 2.80 -7.49
N TRP A 141 -14.47 2.27 -7.89
CA TRP A 141 -13.78 2.63 -9.13
C TRP A 141 -14.27 1.85 -10.38
N HIS A 142 -15.39 1.12 -10.27
CA HIS A 142 -16.00 0.48 -11.41
C HIS A 142 -16.33 1.51 -12.51
N GLY A 143 -16.01 1.20 -13.77
CA GLY A 143 -16.20 2.09 -14.91
C GLY A 143 -15.19 3.23 -15.07
N ILE A 144 -14.19 3.37 -14.19
CA ILE A 144 -13.10 4.34 -14.37
C ILE A 144 -12.04 3.75 -15.30
N ASP A 145 -12.08 4.07 -16.59
CA ASP A 145 -11.10 3.56 -17.56
C ASP A 145 -9.96 4.55 -17.85
N GLY A 146 -9.95 5.69 -17.15
CA GLY A 146 -8.91 6.70 -17.25
C GLY A 146 -7.56 6.28 -16.61
N ALA A 147 -6.55 7.12 -16.84
CA ALA A 147 -5.20 6.94 -16.29
C ALA A 147 -5.07 7.33 -14.81
N THR A 148 -6.14 7.80 -14.18
CA THR A 148 -6.14 8.27 -12.79
C THR A 148 -7.34 7.74 -12.01
N LEU A 149 -7.14 7.55 -10.71
CA LEU A 149 -8.16 7.20 -9.74
C LEU A 149 -8.36 8.37 -8.77
N PRO A 150 -9.60 8.58 -8.27
CA PRO A 150 -9.88 9.64 -7.31
C PRO A 150 -9.14 9.39 -5.99
N ALA A 151 -8.59 10.46 -5.44
CA ALA A 151 -8.01 10.51 -4.10
C ALA A 151 -8.54 11.75 -3.36
N ALA A 152 -8.23 11.87 -2.07
CA ALA A 152 -8.79 12.92 -1.23
C ALA A 152 -8.13 14.30 -1.45
N ALA A 153 -8.82 15.33 -0.97
CA ALA A 153 -8.23 16.64 -0.73
C ALA A 153 -8.18 16.89 0.77
N ILE A 154 -7.05 17.40 1.26
CA ILE A 154 -6.81 17.67 2.68
C ILE A 154 -6.39 19.12 2.87
N THR A 155 -6.68 19.68 4.04
CA THR A 155 -6.36 21.07 4.37
C THR A 155 -5.28 21.11 5.43
N VAL A 156 -4.23 21.90 5.18
CA VAL A 156 -3.17 22.17 6.14
C VAL A 156 -3.71 23.13 7.20
N PRO A 157 -3.41 22.93 8.50
CA PRO A 157 -3.80 23.87 9.54
C PRO A 157 -3.35 25.31 9.22
N PRO A 158 -4.15 26.35 9.52
CA PRO A 158 -3.79 27.74 9.25
C PRO A 158 -2.48 28.18 9.93
N ALA A 159 -2.21 27.67 11.14
CA ALA A 159 -0.95 27.87 11.84
C ALA A 159 -0.03 26.67 11.60
N LEU A 160 1.02 26.87 10.80
CA LEU A 160 2.02 25.85 10.51
C LEU A 160 3.39 26.29 11.04
N ALA A 161 3.90 25.59 12.06
CA ALA A 161 5.25 25.82 12.55
C ALA A 161 6.31 25.30 11.55
N PRO A 162 7.42 26.03 11.32
CA PRO A 162 8.45 25.63 10.34
C PRO A 162 9.12 24.27 10.59
N ARG A 163 9.01 23.72 11.81
CA ARG A 163 9.56 22.41 12.18
C ARG A 163 8.84 21.24 11.51
N TYR A 164 7.60 21.43 11.10
CA TYR A 164 6.77 20.36 10.56
C TYR A 164 7.09 20.08 9.10
N ALA A 165 7.28 18.80 8.79
CA ALA A 165 7.40 18.29 7.43
C ALA A 165 6.17 17.45 7.08
N ALA A 166 5.56 17.72 5.93
CA ALA A 166 4.47 16.90 5.43
C ALA A 166 4.98 15.55 4.92
N ARG A 167 4.28 14.47 5.30
CA ARG A 167 4.59 13.09 4.95
C ARG A 167 3.35 12.30 4.60
N LEU A 168 3.55 11.26 3.80
CA LEU A 168 2.59 10.19 3.57
C LEU A 168 2.97 8.98 4.42
N MET A 169 1.99 8.43 5.12
CA MET A 169 2.10 7.29 6.02
C MET A 169 1.31 6.13 5.44
N THR A 170 1.94 4.97 5.27
CA THR A 170 1.25 3.73 4.89
C THR A 170 0.82 2.95 6.11
N ARG A 171 -0.43 2.50 6.13
CA ARG A 171 -0.92 1.43 7.00
C ARG A 171 -1.37 0.27 6.13
N ILE A 172 -1.05 -0.95 6.54
CA ILE A 172 -1.45 -2.17 5.86
C ILE A 172 -2.26 -3.01 6.85
N ASP A 173 -3.55 -3.16 6.60
CA ASP A 173 -4.37 -4.17 7.26
C ASP A 173 -4.23 -5.45 6.42
N ALA A 174 -3.50 -6.44 6.93
CA ALA A 174 -3.25 -7.67 6.19
C ALA A 174 -4.54 -8.50 6.12
N PHE A 175 -5.04 -8.94 7.28
CA PHE A 175 -6.34 -9.59 7.42
C PHE A 175 -6.74 -9.65 8.89
N GLY A 176 -7.97 -9.24 9.22
CA GLY A 176 -8.48 -9.30 10.59
C GLY A 176 -7.66 -8.45 11.56
N PRO A 177 -7.09 -9.02 12.65
CA PRO A 177 -6.31 -8.25 13.62
C PRO A 177 -4.87 -7.95 13.16
N HIS A 178 -4.40 -8.56 12.07
CA HIS A 178 -3.02 -8.41 11.62
C HIS A 178 -2.85 -7.11 10.83
N ARG A 179 -2.03 -6.20 11.38
CA ARG A 179 -1.78 -4.87 10.83
C ARG A 179 -0.29 -4.55 10.89
N LEU A 180 0.17 -3.80 9.89
CA LEU A 180 1.43 -3.07 9.92
C LEU A 180 1.16 -1.57 10.01
N ASP A 181 1.60 -0.96 11.09
CA ASP A 181 1.60 0.47 11.36
C ASP A 181 2.98 1.10 11.04
N GLY A 182 3.07 2.42 11.21
CA GLY A 182 4.27 3.19 10.87
C GLY A 182 5.53 2.65 11.55
N TYR A 183 6.59 2.47 10.76
CA TYR A 183 7.92 1.95 11.17
C TYR A 183 8.02 0.45 11.50
N GLU A 184 6.99 -0.35 11.26
CA GLU A 184 7.08 -1.81 11.47
C GLU A 184 7.72 -2.55 10.28
N SER A 185 7.79 -1.90 9.10
CA SER A 185 8.51 -2.38 7.92
C SER A 185 8.93 -1.21 7.02
N SER A 186 9.73 -1.51 5.99
CA SER A 186 10.09 -0.53 4.95
C SER A 186 8.87 0.04 4.22
N LEU A 187 7.78 -0.73 4.08
CA LEU A 187 6.53 -0.32 3.43
C LEU A 187 5.76 0.75 4.23
N ASN A 188 6.05 0.86 5.53
CA ASN A 188 5.37 1.75 6.46
C ASN A 188 6.24 2.94 6.89
N LEU A 189 7.39 3.16 6.24
CA LEU A 189 8.22 4.33 6.49
C LEU A 189 7.61 5.59 5.86
N PRO A 190 7.68 6.76 6.55
CA PRO A 190 7.11 7.99 6.03
C PRO A 190 7.73 8.42 4.71
N GLN A 191 6.89 8.67 3.72
CA GLN A 191 7.29 9.16 2.40
C GLN A 191 7.09 10.67 2.30
N ARG A 192 7.91 11.35 1.49
CA ARG A 192 7.66 12.76 1.15
C ARG A 192 6.42 12.86 0.26
N LEU A 193 5.73 14.00 0.30
CA LEU A 193 4.67 14.27 -0.67
C LEU A 193 5.25 14.28 -2.10
N PRO A 194 4.48 13.81 -3.09
CA PRO A 194 4.82 13.94 -4.51
C PRO A 194 5.10 15.41 -4.85
N GLY A 195 6.14 15.67 -5.66
CA GLY A 195 6.55 17.03 -6.02
C GLY A 195 7.23 17.83 -4.91
N ARG A 196 7.27 17.33 -3.67
CA ARG A 196 7.91 17.97 -2.50
C ARG A 196 7.53 19.46 -2.36
N PRO A 197 6.24 19.81 -2.35
CA PRO A 197 5.81 21.20 -2.26
C PRO A 197 6.27 21.83 -0.95
N VAL A 198 6.59 23.13 -1.00
CA VAL A 198 6.73 23.96 0.20
C VAL A 198 5.32 24.34 0.64
N LEU A 199 4.95 24.00 1.87
CA LEU A 199 3.59 24.20 2.36
C LEU A 199 3.47 25.45 3.22
N GLY A 200 2.42 26.22 2.95
CA GLY A 200 1.90 27.28 3.82
C GLY A 200 0.74 26.79 4.68
N GLY A 201 0.50 27.47 5.80
CA GLY A 201 -0.69 27.20 6.61
C GLY A 201 -1.98 27.54 5.85
N GLY A 202 -3.02 26.73 6.03
CA GLY A 202 -4.33 26.92 5.38
C GLY A 202 -4.41 26.44 3.93
N GLU A 203 -3.31 25.96 3.34
CA GLU A 203 -3.31 25.45 1.97
C GLU A 203 -4.13 24.17 1.83
N ARG A 204 -4.76 24.00 0.66
CA ARG A 204 -5.48 22.78 0.31
C ARG A 204 -4.62 21.92 -0.61
N LEU A 205 -4.33 20.70 -0.19
CA LEU A 205 -3.64 19.70 -1.00
C LEU A 205 -4.68 18.82 -1.68
N VAL A 206 -4.64 18.71 -3.00
CA VAL A 206 -5.52 17.84 -3.77
C VAL A 206 -4.71 16.72 -4.36
N PHE A 207 -5.15 15.48 -4.17
CA PHE A 207 -4.49 14.29 -4.67
C PHE A 207 -5.32 13.60 -5.74
N ASP A 208 -4.60 12.90 -6.61
CA ASP A 208 -5.10 11.86 -7.51
C ASP A 208 -4.09 10.71 -7.51
N TYR A 209 -4.53 9.50 -7.82
CA TYR A 209 -3.63 8.35 -7.96
C TYR A 209 -3.45 8.03 -9.44
N ARG A 210 -2.21 8.10 -9.94
CA ARG A 210 -1.87 7.79 -11.33
C ARG A 210 -1.72 6.28 -11.51
N LEU A 211 -2.28 5.75 -12.57
CA LEU A 211 -2.10 4.39 -13.07
C LEU A 211 -1.07 4.37 -14.21
N GLY A 212 -0.67 3.18 -14.64
CA GLY A 212 0.25 2.99 -15.77
C GLY A 212 1.64 2.55 -15.34
N SER A 213 2.66 2.94 -16.11
CA SER A 213 4.06 2.52 -15.90
C SER A 213 4.74 3.19 -14.70
N GLU A 214 4.22 4.33 -14.24
CA GLU A 214 4.74 5.05 -13.06
C GLU A 214 3.60 5.32 -12.07
N PRO A 215 3.02 4.27 -11.47
CA PRO A 215 1.86 4.42 -10.61
C PRO A 215 2.23 5.14 -9.31
N GLY A 216 1.26 5.86 -8.75
CA GLY A 216 1.43 6.53 -7.46
C GLY A 216 0.64 7.82 -7.33
N LEU A 217 0.61 8.34 -6.10
CA LEU A 217 -0.06 9.60 -5.82
C LEU A 217 0.61 10.78 -6.54
N ALA A 218 -0.20 11.65 -7.11
CA ALA A 218 0.16 13.01 -7.47
C ALA A 218 -0.46 13.97 -6.44
N CYS A 219 0.17 15.13 -6.27
CA CYS A 219 -0.28 16.15 -5.31
C CYS A 219 -0.16 17.52 -5.97
N ARG A 220 -1.23 18.31 -5.88
CA ARG A 220 -1.24 19.73 -6.26
C ARG A 220 -1.67 20.59 -5.08
N VAL A 221 -1.02 21.73 -4.92
CA VAL A 221 -1.43 22.75 -3.95
C VAL A 221 -2.48 23.65 -4.61
N ALA A 222 -3.70 23.63 -4.10
CA ALA A 222 -4.73 24.58 -4.46
C ALA A 222 -4.71 25.73 -3.45
N ARG A 223 -4.46 26.94 -3.92
CA ARG A 223 -4.65 28.13 -3.09
C ARG A 223 -6.16 28.34 -2.89
N PRO A 224 -6.62 28.72 -1.68
CA PRO A 224 -7.99 29.16 -1.50
C PRO A 224 -8.26 30.30 -2.48
N SER A 225 -9.40 30.24 -3.19
CA SER A 225 -9.90 31.40 -3.92
C SER A 225 -10.06 32.54 -2.91
N ALA A 226 -9.43 33.68 -3.20
CA ALA A 226 -9.49 34.89 -2.39
C ALA A 226 -10.93 35.41 -2.26
#